data_AF-A0A935TIT8-F1
#
_entry.id   AF-A0A935TIT8-F1
#
_cell.length_a   1.000
_cell.length_b   1.000
_cell.length_c   1.000
_cell.angle_alpha   90.00
_cell.angle_beta   90.00
_cell.angle_gamma   90.00
#
_symmetry.space_group_name_H-M   'P 1'
#
loop_
_entity.id
_entity.type
_entity.pdbx_description
1 polymer ?
#
loop_
_entity_poly.entity_id
_entity_poly.type
_entity_poly.pdbx_seq_one_letter_code
_entity_poly.pdbx_strand_id
1 'polypeptide(L)' 'MTTIAEECNASDLIHFEHSPKEMGEMDILIASKIKMNNKIGWKPNVSLESAVIKTIDWWRLKHDLKNKK' A
#
# COMPACT_ATOMS: atom_id res chain seq x y z
N MET A 1 9.63 11.58 -1.76
CA MET A 1 8.63 10.59 -1.35
C MET A 1 8.92 9.37 -2.19
N THR A 2 9.46 8.31 -1.60
CA THR A 2 9.92 7.11 -2.34
C THR A 2 8.70 6.32 -2.81
N THR A 3 8.68 5.88 -4.07
CA THR A 3 7.59 5.06 -4.63
C THR A 3 7.78 3.58 -4.28
N ILE A 4 6.70 2.79 -4.34
CA ILE A 4 6.78 1.33 -4.18
C ILE A 4 7.74 0.73 -5.23
N ALA A 5 7.74 1.26 -6.47
CA ALA A 5 8.65 0.82 -7.53
C ALA A 5 10.12 1.07 -7.17
N GLU A 6 10.44 2.26 -6.68
CA GLU A 6 11.79 2.62 -6.24
C GLU A 6 12.25 1.71 -5.09
N GLU A 7 11.40 1.51 -4.09
CA GLU A 7 11.72 0.66 -2.93
C GLU A 7 11.91 -0.82 -3.33
N CYS A 8 11.20 -1.27 -4.36
CA CYS A 8 11.32 -2.63 -4.92
C CYS A 8 12.37 -2.77 -6.02
N ASN A 9 13.05 -1.69 -6.43
CA ASN A 9 13.92 -1.64 -7.61
C ASN A 9 13.25 -2.22 -8.88
N ALA A 10 11.97 -1.90 -9.08
CA ALA A 10 11.10 -2.49 -10.10
C ALA A 10 10.39 -1.41 -10.94
N SER A 11 11.07 -0.29 -11.20
CA SER A 11 10.55 0.85 -11.95
C SER A 11 10.17 0.49 -13.39
N ASP A 12 10.73 -0.59 -13.92
CA ASP A 12 10.46 -1.17 -15.24
C ASP A 12 9.13 -1.93 -15.31
N LEU A 13 8.52 -2.31 -14.18
CA LEU A 13 7.25 -3.04 -14.13
C LEU A 13 6.02 -2.15 -14.07
N ILE A 14 6.20 -0.84 -13.85
CA ILE A 14 5.09 0.11 -13.77
C ILE A 14 4.97 0.84 -15.11
N HIS A 15 3.95 0.48 -15.88
CA HIS A 15 3.60 1.14 -17.14
C HIS A 15 2.30 1.92 -16.97
N PHE A 16 2.39 3.25 -16.90
CA PHE A 16 1.23 4.14 -16.74
C PHE A 16 0.44 4.36 -18.04
N GLU A 17 0.85 3.73 -19.14
CA GLU A 17 0.39 4.12 -20.47
C GLU A 17 -1.05 3.69 -20.74
N HIS A 18 -1.56 2.65 -20.07
CA HIS A 18 -2.95 2.19 -20.22
C HIS A 18 -3.42 1.45 -18.98
N SER A 19 -4.16 2.11 -18.09
CA SER A 19 -5.05 1.42 -17.15
C SER A 19 -6.48 1.68 -17.59
N PRO A 20 -7.17 0.72 -18.25
CA PRO A 20 -8.59 0.89 -18.51
C PRO A 20 -9.28 1.02 -17.16
N LYS A 21 -9.96 2.14 -16.93
CA LYS A 21 -10.81 2.30 -15.75
C LYS A 21 -11.88 1.22 -15.80
N GLU A 22 -11.94 0.36 -14.79
CA GLU A 22 -12.92 -0.72 -14.80
C GLU A 22 -14.33 -0.12 -14.72
N MET A 23 -15.28 -0.67 -15.49
CA MET A 23 -16.66 -0.18 -15.47
C MET A 23 -17.25 -0.38 -14.07
N GLY A 24 -17.54 0.72 -13.37
CA GLY A 24 -18.02 0.71 -11.99
C GLY A 24 -16.96 1.03 -10.93
N GLU A 25 -15.71 1.29 -11.33
CA GLU A 25 -14.66 1.74 -10.41
C GLU A 25 -14.92 3.17 -9.92
N MET A 26 -14.91 3.34 -8.60
CA MET A 26 -15.05 4.66 -7.96
C MET A 26 -13.74 5.45 -8.11
N ASP A 27 -13.83 6.73 -8.45
CA ASP A 27 -12.64 7.59 -8.59
C ASP A 27 -11.83 7.66 -7.29
N ILE A 28 -12.49 7.90 -6.16
CA ILE A 28 -11.87 7.97 -4.84
C ILE A 28 -12.88 7.50 -3.79
N LEU A 29 -12.43 6.64 -2.87
CA LEU A 29 -13.18 6.27 -1.67
C LEU A 29 -12.31 6.49 -0.42
N ILE A 30 -12.72 7.41 0.45
CA ILE A 30 -12.04 7.69 1.72
C ILE A 30 -13.01 7.47 2.89
N ALA A 31 -12.62 6.63 3.83
CA ALA A 31 -13.42 6.38 5.03
C ALA A 31 -13.34 7.55 6.04
N SER A 32 -14.49 8.09 6.44
CA SER A 32 -14.56 9.08 7.52
C SER A 32 -14.27 8.43 8.88
N LYS A 33 -13.36 9.04 9.64
CA LYS A 33 -12.91 8.56 10.97
C LYS A 33 -13.60 9.25 12.15
N ILE A 34 -14.46 10.24 11.88
CA ILE A 34 -15.06 11.11 12.90
C ILE A 34 -15.81 10.29 13.96
N LYS A 35 -16.65 9.34 13.52
CA LYS A 35 -17.46 8.51 14.42
C LYS A 35 -16.61 7.65 15.35
N MET A 36 -15.53 7.05 14.85
CA MET A 36 -14.64 6.21 15.66
C MET A 36 -13.83 7.05 16.65
N ASN A 37 -13.27 8.18 16.20
CA ASN A 37 -12.52 9.09 17.06
C ASN A 37 -13.40 9.60 18.21
N ASN A 38 -14.62 10.05 17.92
CA ASN A 38 -15.51 10.62 18.95
C ASN A 38 -16.04 9.57 19.93
N LYS A 39 -16.26 8.32 19.50
CA LYS A 39 -16.83 7.28 20.37
C LYS A 39 -15.81 6.58 21.25
N ILE A 40 -14.62 6.30 20.71
CA ILE A 40 -13.63 5.44 21.37
C ILE A 40 -12.22 6.03 21.34
N GLY A 41 -12.06 7.29 20.92
CA GLY A 41 -10.75 7.94 20.82
C GLY A 41 -9.81 7.32 19.78
N TRP A 42 -10.32 6.42 18.93
CA TRP A 42 -9.49 5.67 17.99
C TRP A 42 -8.99 6.55 16.86
N LYS A 43 -7.70 6.46 16.58
CA LYS A 43 -7.01 7.15 15.50
C LYS A 43 -5.98 6.21 14.85
N PRO A 44 -5.83 6.22 13.52
CA PRO A 44 -4.74 5.52 12.88
C PRO A 44 -3.41 6.17 13.27
N ASN A 45 -2.43 5.34 13.63
CA ASN A 45 -1.11 5.76 14.06
C ASN A 45 0.01 5.34 13.09
N VAL A 46 -0.31 4.55 12.07
CA VAL A 46 0.62 4.11 11.03
C VAL A 46 0.48 5.03 9.82
N SER A 47 1.58 5.63 9.38
CA SER A 47 1.62 6.41 8.14
C SER A 47 1.66 5.50 6.92
N LEU A 48 1.20 5.98 5.77
CA LEU A 48 1.27 5.24 4.51
C LEU A 48 2.71 4.79 4.19
N GLU A 49 3.68 5.70 4.32
CA GLU A 49 5.10 5.41 4.09
C GLU A 49 5.61 4.26 4.96
N SER A 50 5.34 4.31 6.27
CA SER A 50 5.75 3.24 7.19
C SER A 50 5.05 1.91 6.92
N ALA A 51 3.78 1.96 6.45
CA ALA A 51 3.03 0.76 6.09
C ALA A 51 3.57 0.10 4.81
N VAL A 52 3.94 0.90 3.81
CA VAL A 52 4.53 0.42 2.56
C VAL A 52 5.83 -0.33 2.83
N ILE A 53 6.76 0.28 3.57
CA ILE A 53 8.05 -0.33 3.92
C ILE A 53 7.84 -1.67 4.63
N LYS A 54 7.00 -1.70 5.69
CA LYS A 54 6.69 -2.93 6.43
C LYS A 54 6.09 -4.02 5.55
N THR A 55 5.29 -3.64 4.56
CA THR A 55 4.66 -4.59 3.63
C THR A 55 5.69 -5.20 2.68
N ILE A 56 6.60 -4.38 2.16
CA ILE A 56 7.71 -4.83 1.30
C ILE A 56 8.64 -5.77 2.07
N ASP A 57 9.00 -5.41 3.30
CA ASP A 57 9.83 -6.23 4.17
C ASP A 57 9.18 -7.59 4.47
N TRP A 58 7.89 -7.59 4.82
CA TRP A 58 7.13 -8.83 5.01
C TRP A 58 7.13 -9.71 3.75
N TRP A 59 6.94 -9.11 2.59
CA TRP A 59 6.97 -9.83 1.31
C TRP A 59 8.35 -10.43 1.03
N ARG A 60 9.43 -9.66 1.19
CA ARG A 60 10.83 -10.12 1.03
C ARG A 60 11.12 -11.32 1.91
N LEU A 61 10.81 -11.22 3.22
CA LEU A 61 11.00 -12.30 4.18
C LEU A 61 10.29 -13.59 3.73
N LYS A 62 9.04 -13.49 3.25
CA LYS A 62 8.27 -14.64 2.79
C LYS A 62 8.90 -15.32 1.56
N HIS A 63 9.50 -14.55 0.66
CA HIS A 63 10.14 -15.08 -0.56
C HIS A 63 11.54 -15.64 -0.27
N ASP A 64 12.33 -15.01 0.58
CA ASP A 64 13.63 -15.54 1.02
C ASP A 64 13.50 -16.87 1.77
N LEU A 65 12.43 -17.05 2.55
CA LEU A 65 12.12 -18.30 3.23
C LEU A 65 11.68 -19.43 2.26
N LYS A 66 11.14 -19.08 1.09
CA LYS A 66 10.79 -20.05 0.04
C LYS A 66 12.00 -20.51 -0.77
N ASN A 67 12.99 -19.63 -0.96
CA ASN A 67 14.19 -19.91 -1.76
C ASN A 67 15.30 -20.65 -0.98
N LYS A 68 15.13 -20.83 0.34
CA LYS A 68 16.06 -21.59 1.21
C LYS A 68 15.59 -23.03 1.51
N LYS A 69 14.56 -23.52 0.83
CA LYS A 69 14.11 -24.92 0.86
C LYS A 69 14.37 -25.57 -0.49
#